data_AF-A0A537ILV8-F1
#
_entry.id   AF-A0A537ILV8-F1
#
_cell.length_a   1.000
_cell.length_b   1.000
_cell.length_c   1.000
_cell.angle_alpha   90.00
_cell.angle_beta   90.00
_cell.angle_gamma   90.00
#
_symmetry.space_group_name_H-M   'P 1'
#
loop_
_entity.id
_entity.type
_entity.pdbx_description
1 polymer ?
#
loop_
_entity_poly.entity_id
_entity_poly.type
_entity_poly.pdbx_seq_one_letter_code
_entity_poly.pdbx_strand_id
1 'polypeptide(L)' 'MKCPNCGTENPAGKIVCSNCGRRLRPGRQTAGPTMQTEEELMARVRGDMRRLGLVTVVVVAVGIALGYVIR' A
#
# COMPACT_ATOMS: atom_id res chain seq x y z
N MET A 1 11.59 -12.12 26.96
CA MET A 1 10.68 -12.87 26.06
C MET A 1 11.31 -14.20 25.69
N LYS A 2 10.54 -15.29 25.79
CA LYS A 2 11.01 -16.64 25.46
C LYS A 2 10.94 -16.87 23.96
N CYS A 3 12.02 -17.39 23.37
CA CYS A 3 12.03 -17.73 21.94
C CYS A 3 11.10 -18.93 21.69
N PRO A 4 10.14 -18.85 20.74
CA PRO A 4 9.23 -19.96 20.46
C PRO A 4 9.91 -21.15 19.75
N ASN A 5 11.14 -20.99 19.27
CA ASN A 5 11.85 -22.01 18.50
C ASN A 5 12.86 -22.81 19.31
N CYS A 6 13.65 -22.13 20.16
CA CYS A 6 14.68 -22.79 20.97
C CYS A 6 14.48 -22.62 22.48
N GLY A 7 13.45 -21.88 22.92
CA GLY A 7 13.15 -21.67 24.33
C GLY A 7 14.07 -20.70 25.08
N THR A 8 15.11 -20.12 24.44
CA THR A 8 16.01 -19.15 25.08
C THR A 8 15.27 -17.89 25.53
N GLU A 9 15.56 -17.44 26.75
CA GLU A 9 15.10 -16.15 27.25
C GLU A 9 15.93 -15.01 26.67
N ASN A 10 15.25 -14.10 25.95
CA ASN A 10 15.87 -12.93 25.35
C ASN A 10 15.35 -11.65 26.03
N PRO A 11 16.17 -10.59 26.16
CA PRO A 11 15.73 -9.28 26.61
C PRO A 11 14.51 -8.76 25.85
N ALA A 12 13.66 -7.98 26.52
CA ALA A 12 12.54 -7.32 25.86
C ALA A 12 13.04 -6.38 24.73
N GLY A 13 12.40 -6.43 23.56
CA GLY A 13 12.78 -5.61 22.40
C GLY A 13 13.82 -6.22 21.45
N LYS A 14 14.42 -7.38 21.78
CA LYS A 14 15.29 -8.11 20.83
C LYS A 14 14.49 -8.52 19.59
N ILE A 15 14.99 -8.16 18.41
CA ILE A 15 14.36 -8.49 17.12
C ILE A 15 14.68 -9.93 16.71
N VAL A 16 15.87 -10.42 17.09
CA VAL A 16 16.42 -11.74 16.72
C VAL A 16 16.92 -12.45 17.97
N CYS A 17 16.70 -13.76 18.05
CA CYS A 17 17.16 -14.59 19.15
C CYS A 17 18.68 -14.71 19.14
N SER A 18 19.32 -14.50 20.29
CA SER A 18 20.78 -14.58 20.45
C SER A 18 21.35 -15.99 20.36
N ASN A 19 20.52 -17.03 20.46
CA ASN A 19 20.96 -18.42 20.45
C ASN A 19 20.73 -19.11 19.11
N CYS A 20 19.50 -19.05 18.56
CA CYS A 20 19.15 -19.75 17.32
C CYS A 20 18.97 -18.86 16.08
N GLY A 21 19.12 -17.53 16.22
CA GLY A 21 18.98 -16.60 15.10
C GLY A 21 17.54 -16.37 14.60
N ARG A 22 16.51 -16.93 15.24
CA ARG A 22 15.11 -16.70 14.84
C ARG A 22 14.65 -15.28 15.16
N ARG A 23 13.93 -14.66 14.22
CA ARG A 23 13.20 -13.41 14.49
C ARG A 23 12.14 -13.61 15.57
N LEU A 24 12.21 -12.77 16.60
CA LEU A 24 11.32 -12.74 17.76
C LEU A 24 10.20 -11.71 17.59
N ARG A 25 10.46 -10.65 16.83
CA ARG A 25 9.46 -9.69 16.41
C ARG A 25 9.07 -10.01 14.98
N PRO A 26 7.78 -10.19 14.66
CA PRO A 26 7.36 -10.18 13.27
C PRO A 26 7.86 -8.86 12.70
N GLY A 27 8.76 -8.95 11.71
CA GLY A 27 9.14 -7.78 10.94
C GLY A 27 7.84 -7.12 10.49
N ARG A 28 7.79 -5.80 10.47
CA ARG A 28 6.70 -5.13 9.77
C ARG A 28 6.79 -5.66 8.35
N GLN A 29 5.91 -6.59 8.03
CA GLN A 29 5.63 -6.94 6.66
C GLN A 29 5.04 -5.62 6.16
N THR A 30 5.88 -4.76 5.61
CA THR A 30 5.48 -4.08 4.40
C THR A 30 5.14 -5.24 3.48
N ALA A 31 3.88 -5.65 3.54
CA ALA A 31 3.21 -6.24 2.42
C ALA A 31 3.32 -5.16 1.33
N GLY A 32 4.50 -5.08 0.71
CA GLY A 32 4.59 -4.59 -0.65
C GLY A 32 3.58 -5.40 -1.44
N PRO A 33 2.94 -4.80 -2.45
CA PRO A 33 1.83 -5.43 -3.14
C PRO A 33 2.27 -6.82 -3.55
N THR A 34 1.68 -7.83 -2.92
CA THR A 34 1.84 -9.24 -3.25
C THR A 34 1.56 -9.30 -4.72
N MET A 35 2.61 -9.54 -5.52
CA MET A 35 2.60 -9.93 -6.93
C MET A 35 1.21 -9.73 -7.55
N GLN A 36 0.84 -8.47 -7.81
CA GLN A 36 -0.35 -8.17 -8.58
C GLN A 36 -0.02 -8.79 -9.95
N THR A 37 -0.72 -9.84 -10.33
CA THR A 37 -0.65 -10.36 -11.70
C THR A 37 -0.79 -9.16 -12.64
N GLU A 38 0.02 -9.09 -13.70
CA GLU A 38 0.04 -7.94 -14.63
C GLU A 38 -1.37 -7.58 -15.12
N GLU A 39 -2.25 -8.58 -15.18
CA GLU A 39 -3.67 -8.46 -15.47
C GLU A 39 -4.44 -7.61 -14.43
N GLU A 40 -4.20 -7.80 -13.13
CA GLU A 40 -4.85 -7.04 -12.06
C GLU A 40 -4.34 -5.60 -12.00
N LEU A 41 -3.05 -5.38 -12.30
CA LEU A 41 -2.47 -4.04 -12.43
C LEU A 41 -3.08 -3.28 -13.61
N MET A 42 -3.19 -3.91 -14.79
CA MET A 42 -3.79 -3.30 -15.98
C MET A 42 -5.27 -2.95 -15.77
N ALA A 43 -6.02 -3.79 -15.05
CA ALA A 43 -7.41 -3.51 -14.71
C ALA A 43 -7.53 -2.26 -13.81
N ARG A 44 -6.66 -2.12 -12.80
CA ARG A 44 -6.62 -0.94 -11.92
C ARG A 44 -6.21 0.31 -12.68
N VAL A 45 -5.13 0.25 -13.45
CA VAL A 45 -4.64 1.38 -14.27
C VAL A 45 -5.72 1.88 -15.23
N ARG A 46 -6.46 0.98 -15.89
CA ARG A 46 -7.57 1.35 -16.77
C ARG A 46 -8.72 2.01 -16.01
N GLY A 47 -9.04 1.52 -14.81
CA GLY A 47 -10.04 2.12 -13.93
C GLY A 47 -9.65 3.53 -13.50
N ASP A 48 -8.40 3.70 -13.06
CA ASP A 48 -7.86 4.98 -12.63
C ASP A 48 -7.81 5.99 -13.78
N MET A 49 -7.35 5.56 -14.96
CA MET A 49 -7.29 6.41 -16.16
C MET A 49 -8.68 6.88 -16.61
N ARG A 50 -9.69 6.01 -16.53
CA ARG A 50 -11.09 6.37 -16.81
C ARG A 50 -11.63 7.40 -15.81
N ARG A 51 -11.39 7.20 -14.51
CA ARG A 51 -11.81 8.16 -13.47
C ARG A 51 -11.15 9.52 -13.66
N LEU A 52 -9.84 9.55 -13.89
CA LEU A 52 -9.10 10.79 -14.15
C LEU A 52 -9.63 11.52 -15.38
N GLY A 53 -9.90 10.80 -16.49
CA GLY A 53 -10.50 11.37 -17.68
C GLY A 53 -11.87 12.01 -17.39
N LEU A 54 -12.75 11.30 -16.70
CA LEU A 54 -14.07 11.82 -16.31
C LEU A 54 -13.97 13.07 -15.44
N VAL A 55 -13.12 13.06 -14.41
CA VAL A 55 -12.93 14.21 -13.52
C VAL A 55 -12.43 15.42 -14.31
N THR A 56 -11.46 15.24 -15.19
CA THR A 56 -10.91 16.32 -16.01
C THR A 56 -11.99 16.94 -16.90
N VAL A 57 -12.80 16.11 -17.58
CA VAL A 57 -13.91 16.58 -18.42
C VAL A 57 -14.93 17.37 -17.61
N VAL A 58 -15.33 16.87 -16.44
CA VAL A 58 -16.29 17.56 -15.57
C VAL A 58 -15.74 18.90 -15.11
N VAL A 59 -14.49 18.96 -14.66
CA VAL A 59 -13.85 20.20 -14.19
C VAL A 59 -13.79 21.23 -15.32
N VAL A 60 -13.39 20.82 -16.52
CA VAL A 60 -13.34 21.70 -17.70
C VAL A 60 -14.73 22.19 -18.08
N ALA A 61 -15.72 21.30 -18.14
CA ALA A 61 -17.09 21.65 -18.48
C ALA A 61 -17.70 22.64 -17.46
N VAL A 62 -17.48 22.41 -16.17
CA VAL A 62 -17.91 23.32 -15.09
C VAL A 62 -17.22 24.68 -15.23
N GLY A 63 -15.90 24.70 -15.46
CA GLY A 63 -15.16 25.96 -15.66
C GLY A 63 -15.67 26.76 -16.86
N ILE A 64 -15.92 26.08 -17.99
CA ILE A 64 -16.50 26.70 -19.18
C ILE A 64 -17.90 27.24 -18.89
N ALA A 65 -18.77 26.45 -18.27
CA ALA A 65 -20.13 26.86 -17.92
C ALA A 65 -20.15 28.06 -16.97
N LEU A 66 -19.34 28.05 -15.92
CA LEU A 66 -19.18 29.19 -15.01
C LEU A 66 -18.68 30.42 -15.76
N GLY A 67 -17.71 30.25 -16.66
CA GLY A 67 -17.21 31.32 -17.53
C GLY A 67 -18.31 31.93 -18.40
N TYR A 68 -19.20 31.12 -18.97
CA TYR A 68 -20.36 31.60 -19.74
C TYR A 68 -21.40 32.31 -18.89
N VAL A 69 -21.62 31.86 -17.65
CA VAL A 69 -22.65 32.43 -16.75
C VAL A 69 -22.19 33.74 -16.09
N ILE A 70 -20.89 33.91 -15.87
CA ILE A 70 -20.30 35.11 -15.25
C ILE A 70 -19.99 36.20 -16.31
N ARG A 71 -20.01 35.85 -17.60
CA ARG A 71 -19.77 36.77 -18.73
C ARG A 71 -20.96 37.69 -18.99
#